data_AF-A0A183TZ23-F1
#
_entry.id   AF-A0A183TZ23-F1
#
_cell.length_a   1.000
_cell.length_b   1.000
_cell.length_c   1.000
_cell.angle_alpha   90.00
_cell.angle_beta   90.00
_cell.angle_gamma   90.00
#
_symmetry.space_group_name_H-M   'P 1'
#
loop_
_entity.id
_entity.type
_entity.pdbx_description
1 polymer ?
#
loop_
_entity_poly.entity_id
_entity_poly.type
_entity_poly.pdbx_seq_one_letter_code
_entity_poly.pdbx_strand_id
1 'polypeptide(L)'
;MVCSGGALDQIEHKRPVRDFHLKEVESMAANVDSSKSEKRHEKFVPLVAFECGFRNKFMGEDGTWVNDVNRYATCQSGKLDILKYCRKAYPKLDITNIVEYSHETKIGSWCREEGKPCKWTHTVRPYQCIVGEFHSEALQVPHGCRFGHVNDRQSCDDYSHWKDEARKQCQSKVAESKRMSVRSFAVLEPCGLDLFTGVEFVCCPSDDKSAG
;
A
#
# COMPACT_ATOMS: atom_id res chain seq x y z
N MET A 1 -18.15 -78.07 -4.34
CA MET A 1 -18.86 -76.88 -4.86
C MET A 1 -17.89 -75.70 -4.81
N VAL A 2 -17.85 -74.91 -5.88
CA VAL A 2 -16.85 -73.87 -6.18
C VAL A 2 -17.45 -72.46 -5.95
N CYS A 3 -16.56 -71.46 -5.85
CA CYS A 3 -16.73 -70.01 -6.16
C CYS A 3 -17.37 -69.13 -5.04
N SER A 4 -16.89 -67.92 -4.67
CA SER A 4 -15.93 -66.96 -5.25
C SER A 4 -15.42 -65.96 -4.18
N GLY A 5 -14.24 -65.36 -4.42
CA GLY A 5 -13.97 -63.93 -4.15
C GLY A 5 -12.73 -63.58 -3.32
N GLY A 6 -11.72 -62.92 -3.93
CA GLY A 6 -10.79 -62.04 -3.19
C GLY A 6 -9.34 -61.93 -3.69
N ALA A 7 -9.11 -61.00 -4.64
CA ALA A 7 -7.93 -60.13 -4.90
C ALA A 7 -6.46 -60.64 -4.94
N LEU A 8 -5.80 -60.35 -6.07
CA LEU A 8 -4.33 -60.28 -6.33
C LEU A 8 -3.67 -59.10 -5.55
N ASP A 9 -2.36 -58.90 -5.34
CA ASP A 9 -1.15 -59.32 -6.08
C ASP A 9 0.18 -59.01 -5.29
N GLN A 10 1.27 -59.70 -5.67
CA GLN A 10 2.76 -59.48 -5.52
C GLN A 10 3.41 -59.44 -4.09
N ILE A 11 4.33 -60.32 -3.64
CA ILE A 11 5.61 -60.95 -4.10
C ILE A 11 6.89 -60.10 -3.84
N GLU A 12 7.66 -60.56 -2.81
CA GLU A 12 9.14 -60.65 -2.60
C GLU A 12 10.08 -59.41 -2.74
N HIS A 13 11.27 -59.28 -2.13
CA HIS A 13 12.10 -60.00 -1.15
C HIS A 13 13.24 -59.05 -0.64
N LYS A 14 13.88 -59.43 0.48
CA LYS A 14 14.92 -58.72 1.28
C LYS A 14 16.28 -58.38 0.61
N ARG A 15 16.93 -57.28 1.07
CA ARG A 15 18.32 -57.12 1.63
C ARG A 15 18.91 -55.71 1.36
N PRO A 16 20.08 -55.29 1.92
CA PRO A 16 20.54 -55.22 3.31
C PRO A 16 21.01 -53.78 3.72
N VAL A 17 21.21 -53.53 5.01
CA VAL A 17 21.79 -52.26 5.54
C VAL A 17 23.28 -52.18 5.21
N ARG A 18 23.73 -51.07 4.60
CA ARG A 18 25.15 -50.74 4.41
C ARG A 18 25.44 -49.32 4.89
N ASP A 19 26.35 -49.29 5.86
CA ASP A 19 27.03 -48.12 6.42
C ASP A 19 27.80 -47.37 5.33
N PHE A 20 27.62 -46.05 5.23
CA PHE A 20 28.43 -45.21 4.34
C PHE A 20 28.85 -43.91 5.03
N HIS A 21 30.17 -43.83 5.20
CA HIS A 21 31.03 -42.73 5.62
C HIS A 21 30.51 -41.30 5.35
N LEU A 22 30.67 -40.45 6.37
CA LEU A 22 30.77 -38.99 6.23
C LEU A 22 31.79 -38.64 5.14
N LYS A 23 31.39 -37.81 4.20
CA LYS A 23 32.28 -36.89 3.50
C LYS A 23 31.78 -35.47 3.75
N GLU A 24 32.65 -34.68 4.35
CA GLU A 24 32.50 -33.25 4.58
C GLU A 24 32.22 -32.55 3.24
N VAL A 25 31.21 -31.69 3.22
CA VAL A 25 31.00 -30.72 2.14
C VAL A 25 31.54 -29.40 2.64
N GLU A 26 32.63 -28.95 2.01
CA GLU A 26 33.23 -27.64 2.22
C GLU A 26 32.18 -26.54 1.92
N SER A 27 31.90 -25.69 2.91
CA SER A 27 31.06 -24.52 2.73
C SER A 27 31.86 -23.40 2.05
N MET A 28 31.48 -23.03 0.82
CA MET A 28 31.98 -21.80 0.20
C MET A 28 31.35 -20.59 0.89
N ALA A 29 32.14 -19.85 1.67
CA ALA A 29 31.75 -18.54 2.19
C ALA A 29 31.84 -17.51 1.05
N ALA A 30 30.70 -16.96 0.62
CA ALA A 30 30.67 -15.79 -0.24
C ALA A 30 30.85 -14.53 0.63
N ASN A 31 32.04 -13.92 0.55
CA ASN A 31 32.26 -12.57 1.06
C ASN A 31 31.59 -11.59 0.09
N VAL A 32 30.49 -10.96 0.53
CA VAL A 32 29.90 -9.81 -0.17
C VAL A 32 30.57 -8.56 0.38
N ASP A 33 31.44 -7.97 -0.43
CA ASP A 33 32.06 -6.68 -0.17
C ASP A 33 30.98 -5.58 -0.19
N SER A 34 30.90 -4.84 0.91
CA SER A 34 29.87 -3.88 1.22
C SER A 34 30.24 -2.52 0.61
N SER A 35 30.02 -2.34 -0.69
CA SER A 35 30.11 -1.01 -1.30
C SER A 35 29.21 -0.85 -2.53
N LYS A 36 27.90 -0.86 -2.32
CA LYS A 36 26.92 -0.06 -3.07
C LYS A 36 25.58 -0.19 -2.35
N SER A 37 25.19 0.88 -1.67
CA SER A 37 23.78 1.12 -1.35
C SER A 37 23.03 1.26 -2.67
N GLU A 38 22.71 0.14 -3.32
CA GLU A 38 21.53 0.08 -4.16
C GLU A 38 20.38 0.40 -3.22
N LYS A 39 19.91 1.64 -3.29
CA LYS A 39 18.64 2.02 -2.71
C LYS A 39 17.66 0.95 -3.19
N ARG A 40 17.16 0.12 -2.26
CA ARG A 40 15.98 -0.72 -2.49
C ARG A 40 15.05 0.15 -3.33
N HIS A 41 14.72 -0.29 -4.54
CA HIS A 41 13.76 0.44 -5.35
C HIS A 41 12.49 0.52 -4.52
N GLU A 42 12.26 1.65 -3.86
CA GLU A 42 10.96 1.97 -3.31
C GLU A 42 10.00 1.79 -4.47
N LYS A 43 9.01 0.92 -4.27
CA LYS A 43 7.98 0.65 -5.27
C LYS A 43 7.41 2.01 -5.66
N PHE A 44 7.63 2.42 -6.91
CA PHE A 44 7.14 3.70 -7.42
C PHE A 44 5.64 3.82 -7.17
N VAL A 45 5.23 4.89 -6.49
CA VAL A 45 3.82 5.21 -6.21
C VAL A 45 3.45 6.46 -7.02
N PRO A 46 2.58 6.35 -8.04
CA PRO A 46 2.17 7.51 -8.83
C PRO A 46 1.24 8.40 -8.00
N LEU A 47 1.73 9.57 -7.62
CA LEU A 47 0.99 10.58 -6.85
C LEU A 47 0.80 11.86 -7.66
N VAL A 48 -0.31 12.55 -7.47
CA VAL A 48 -0.56 13.90 -7.97
C VAL A 48 -0.90 14.82 -6.81
N ALA A 49 -0.49 16.09 -6.91
CA ALA A 49 -0.68 17.08 -5.86
C ALA A 49 -1.12 18.41 -6.47
N PHE A 50 -2.01 19.09 -5.75
CA PHE A 50 -2.68 20.30 -6.19
C PHE A 50 -2.52 21.39 -5.12
N GLU A 51 -2.29 22.62 -5.56
CA GLU A 51 -2.29 23.83 -4.73
C GLU A 51 -2.75 24.99 -5.63
N CYS A 52 -3.74 25.77 -5.19
CA CYS A 52 -4.36 26.76 -6.06
C CYS A 52 -3.45 27.99 -6.24
N GLY A 53 -3.39 28.52 -7.47
CA GLY A 53 -2.41 29.55 -7.85
C GLY A 53 -1.03 28.98 -8.20
N PHE A 54 -0.89 27.65 -8.17
CA PHE A 54 0.33 26.95 -8.56
C PHE A 54 0.05 25.91 -9.63
N ARG A 55 1.11 25.54 -10.36
CA ARG A 55 1.05 24.43 -11.30
C ARG A 55 0.98 23.12 -10.53
N ASN A 56 0.18 22.20 -11.03
CA ASN A 56 0.06 20.87 -10.47
C ASN A 56 1.40 20.16 -10.44
N LYS A 57 1.56 19.26 -9.49
CA LYS A 57 2.76 18.43 -9.35
C LYS A 57 2.40 16.96 -9.40
N PHE A 58 3.36 16.15 -9.84
CA PHE A 58 3.23 14.70 -9.86
C PHE A 58 4.57 14.05 -9.48
N MET A 59 4.52 12.82 -8.98
CA MET A 59 5.70 12.04 -8.58
C MET A 59 6.39 11.45 -9.81
N GLY A 60 7.66 11.75 -10.01
CA GLY A 60 8.51 11.11 -11.02
C GLY A 60 8.84 9.67 -10.64
N GLU A 61 9.19 8.85 -11.64
CA GLU A 61 9.62 7.46 -11.44
C GLU A 61 10.85 7.34 -10.54
N ASP A 62 11.65 8.42 -10.44
CA ASP A 62 12.81 8.54 -9.57
C ASP A 62 12.48 8.93 -8.12
N GLY A 63 11.19 9.07 -7.79
CA GLY A 63 10.70 9.49 -6.48
C GLY A 63 10.79 11.00 -6.23
N THR A 64 10.99 11.82 -7.28
CA THR A 64 11.06 13.28 -7.14
C THR A 64 9.78 13.97 -7.62
N TRP A 65 9.36 15.02 -6.93
CA TRP A 65 8.18 15.79 -7.32
C TRP A 65 8.47 16.67 -8.55
N VAL A 66 7.80 16.41 -9.66
CA VAL A 66 7.89 17.17 -10.93
C VAL A 66 6.79 18.23 -11.02
N ASN A 67 7.06 19.41 -11.59
CA ASN A 67 6.04 20.43 -11.86
C ASN A 67 5.44 20.21 -13.25
N ASP A 68 4.14 20.40 -13.41
CA ASP A 68 3.50 20.35 -14.73
C ASP A 68 4.08 21.46 -15.62
N VAL A 69 4.42 21.07 -16.85
CA VAL A 69 4.94 21.98 -17.86
C VAL A 69 3.86 22.95 -18.35
N ASN A 70 2.60 22.52 -18.34
CA ASN A 70 1.45 23.31 -18.74
C ASN A 70 1.03 24.26 -17.62
N ARG A 71 1.11 25.57 -17.89
CA ARG A 71 0.69 26.62 -16.95
C ARG A 71 -0.80 26.61 -16.61
N TYR A 72 -1.63 26.00 -17.46
CA TYR A 72 -3.07 25.89 -17.26
C TYR A 72 -3.46 24.63 -16.49
N ALA A 73 -2.50 23.76 -16.16
CA ALA A 73 -2.73 22.64 -15.25
C ALA A 73 -2.66 23.15 -13.81
N THR A 74 -3.78 23.72 -13.36
CA THR A 74 -3.96 24.30 -12.03
C THR A 74 -4.81 23.38 -11.15
N CYS A 75 -4.98 23.76 -9.88
CA CYS A 75 -5.61 22.92 -8.86
C CYS A 75 -6.94 22.33 -9.32
N GLN A 76 -7.16 21.05 -9.02
CA GLN A 76 -8.37 20.31 -9.36
C GLN A 76 -9.07 19.91 -8.07
N SER A 77 -10.39 20.11 -8.02
CA SER A 77 -11.22 19.69 -6.87
C SER A 77 -12.19 18.55 -7.22
N GLY A 78 -12.60 18.46 -8.49
CA GLY A 78 -13.48 17.39 -8.97
C GLY A 78 -12.74 16.06 -9.10
N LYS A 79 -13.28 15.00 -8.49
CA LYS A 79 -12.67 13.65 -8.53
C LYS A 79 -12.43 13.15 -9.97
N LEU A 80 -13.37 13.43 -10.88
CA LEU A 80 -13.22 13.07 -12.30
C LEU A 80 -12.07 13.83 -12.98
N ASP A 81 -11.87 15.09 -12.63
CA ASP A 81 -10.80 15.90 -13.20
C ASP A 81 -9.43 15.54 -12.62
N ILE A 82 -9.39 15.14 -11.34
CA ILE A 82 -8.20 14.54 -10.73
C ILE A 82 -7.84 13.22 -11.44
N LEU A 83 -8.81 12.34 -11.71
CA LEU A 83 -8.57 11.10 -12.46
C LEU A 83 -8.06 11.38 -13.88
N LYS A 84 -8.65 12.35 -14.59
CA LYS A 84 -8.14 12.79 -15.91
C LYS A 84 -6.72 13.32 -15.80
N TYR A 85 -6.41 14.07 -14.74
CA TYR A 85 -5.07 14.59 -14.49
C TYR A 85 -4.07 13.46 -14.24
N CYS A 86 -4.41 12.45 -13.43
CA CYS A 86 -3.58 11.26 -13.24
C CYS A 86 -3.25 10.57 -14.58
N ARG A 87 -4.25 10.36 -15.45
CA ARG A 87 -4.05 9.77 -16.79
C ARG A 87 -3.14 10.62 -17.68
N LYS A 88 -3.25 11.95 -17.59
CA LYS A 88 -2.38 12.88 -18.31
C LYS A 88 -0.94 12.85 -17.77
N ALA A 89 -0.77 12.83 -16.45
CA ALA A 89 0.55 12.83 -15.79
C ALA A 89 1.28 11.50 -16.01
N TYR A 90 0.55 10.39 -16.07
CA TYR A 90 1.08 9.04 -16.22
C TYR A 90 0.51 8.31 -17.45
N PRO A 91 0.81 8.76 -18.68
CA PRO A 91 0.18 8.23 -19.89
C PRO A 91 0.54 6.77 -20.22
N LYS A 92 1.57 6.22 -19.57
CA LYS A 92 2.02 4.82 -19.73
C LYS A 92 1.40 3.86 -18.72
N LEU A 93 0.65 4.37 -17.75
CA LEU A 93 0.02 3.57 -16.71
C LEU A 93 -1.48 3.47 -17.00
N ASP A 94 -2.04 2.29 -16.75
CA ASP A 94 -3.49 2.07 -16.83
C ASP A 94 -4.18 2.62 -15.58
N ILE A 95 -4.38 3.94 -15.51
CA ILE A 95 -5.01 4.56 -14.33
C ILE A 95 -6.53 4.34 -14.35
N THR A 96 -7.01 3.57 -13.37
CA THR A 96 -8.42 3.15 -13.24
C THR A 96 -9.18 3.95 -12.20
N ASN A 97 -8.53 4.36 -11.11
CA ASN A 97 -9.17 5.09 -10.01
C ASN A 97 -8.18 6.07 -9.34
N ILE A 98 -8.65 6.81 -8.35
CA ILE A 98 -7.84 7.65 -7.47
C ILE A 98 -8.21 7.36 -6.02
N VAL A 99 -7.26 7.61 -5.12
CA VAL A 99 -7.53 7.61 -3.68
C VAL A 99 -6.82 8.80 -3.05
N GLU A 100 -7.51 9.51 -2.17
CA GLU A 100 -6.87 10.56 -1.38
C GLU A 100 -5.83 9.95 -0.42
N TYR A 101 -4.64 10.56 -0.34
CA TYR A 101 -3.54 9.99 0.42
C TYR A 101 -3.75 10.15 1.93
N SER A 102 -3.24 9.19 2.71
CA SER A 102 -3.47 9.09 4.16
C SER A 102 -2.84 10.21 4.96
N HIS A 103 -1.74 10.76 4.49
CA HIS A 103 -0.98 11.79 5.17
C HIS A 103 -0.75 13.02 4.29
N GLU A 104 -0.63 14.17 4.96
CA GLU A 104 -0.16 15.38 4.32
C GLU A 104 1.35 15.27 4.07
N THR A 105 1.77 15.79 2.93
CA THR A 105 3.16 15.79 2.48
C THR A 105 3.61 17.22 2.28
N LYS A 106 4.77 17.56 2.87
CA LYS A 106 5.43 18.84 2.63
C LYS A 106 6.21 18.77 1.32
N ILE A 107 5.70 19.43 0.29
CA ILE A 107 6.27 19.44 -1.06
C ILE A 107 6.92 20.79 -1.33
N GLY A 108 8.20 20.78 -1.72
CA GLY A 108 8.96 21.98 -2.07
C GLY A 108 8.93 22.29 -3.56
N SER A 109 9.58 23.40 -3.93
CA SER A 109 9.84 23.81 -5.31
C SER A 109 8.59 23.88 -6.20
N TRP A 110 7.47 24.33 -5.66
CA TRP A 110 6.27 24.66 -6.43
C TRP A 110 6.56 25.82 -7.38
N CYS A 111 6.03 25.76 -8.60
CA CYS A 111 6.02 26.88 -9.53
C CYS A 111 4.63 27.53 -9.53
N ARG A 112 4.56 28.86 -9.51
CA ARG A 112 3.29 29.55 -9.76
C ARG A 112 2.86 29.37 -11.21
N GLU A 113 1.59 29.66 -11.49
CA GLU A 113 1.03 29.62 -12.84
C GLU A 113 1.82 30.50 -13.83
N GLU A 114 2.30 31.66 -13.39
CA GLU A 114 3.14 32.57 -14.20
C GLU A 114 4.53 31.97 -14.53
N GLY A 115 4.94 30.91 -13.82
CA GLY A 115 6.15 30.15 -14.09
C GLY A 115 7.21 30.27 -12.99
N LYS A 116 8.43 30.61 -13.40
CA LYS A 116 9.60 30.70 -12.51
C LYS A 116 9.52 31.97 -11.66
N PRO A 117 10.11 31.99 -10.44
CA PRO A 117 10.96 30.96 -9.84
C PRO A 117 10.15 29.87 -9.12
N CYS A 118 10.60 28.61 -9.12
CA CYS A 118 9.90 27.52 -8.44
C CYS A 118 10.48 27.29 -7.04
N LYS A 119 10.05 28.10 -6.06
CA LYS A 119 10.68 28.15 -4.71
C LYS A 119 9.71 27.98 -3.55
N TRP A 120 8.41 27.87 -3.81
CA TRP A 120 7.41 27.79 -2.74
C TRP A 120 7.31 26.36 -2.20
N THR A 121 6.91 26.25 -0.94
CA THR A 121 6.75 24.98 -0.24
C THR A 121 5.38 24.96 0.40
N HIS A 122 4.63 23.88 0.15
CA HIS A 122 3.27 23.71 0.64
C HIS A 122 3.12 22.34 1.26
N THR A 123 2.35 22.26 2.34
CA THR A 123 1.89 21.01 2.92
C THR A 123 0.52 20.72 2.34
N VAL A 124 0.42 19.66 1.55
CA VAL A 124 -0.81 19.29 0.84
C VAL A 124 -1.09 17.81 1.05
N ARG A 125 -2.32 17.38 0.79
CA ARG A 125 -2.71 15.97 0.76
C ARG A 125 -2.75 15.50 -0.70
N PRO A 126 -1.79 14.68 -1.16
CA PRO A 126 -1.79 14.18 -2.53
C PRO A 126 -2.96 13.23 -2.81
N TYR A 127 -3.16 12.92 -4.08
CA TYR A 127 -3.97 11.79 -4.54
C TYR A 127 -3.04 10.74 -5.15
N GLN A 128 -3.26 9.48 -4.80
CA GLN A 128 -2.62 8.35 -5.45
C GLN A 128 -3.44 7.92 -6.67
N CYS A 129 -2.78 7.76 -7.80
CA CYS A 129 -3.37 7.27 -9.03
C CYS A 129 -3.34 5.73 -9.02
N ILE A 130 -4.49 5.07 -8.95
CA ILE A 130 -4.57 3.60 -8.88
C ILE A 130 -4.33 3.02 -10.27
N VAL A 131 -3.38 2.09 -10.37
CA VAL A 131 -3.00 1.43 -11.63
C VAL A 131 -3.65 0.06 -11.71
N GLY A 132 -4.40 -0.20 -12.78
CA GLY A 132 -4.99 -1.51 -13.07
C GLY A 132 -6.07 -1.93 -12.08
N GLU A 133 -6.09 -3.23 -11.77
CA GLU A 133 -7.00 -3.79 -10.78
C GLU A 133 -6.69 -3.25 -9.38
N PHE A 134 -7.73 -2.97 -8.61
CA PHE A 134 -7.56 -2.44 -7.26
C PHE A 134 -7.06 -3.52 -6.31
N HIS A 135 -5.97 -3.23 -5.61
CA HIS A 135 -5.44 -4.07 -4.54
C HIS A 135 -5.33 -3.19 -3.28
N SER A 136 -5.84 -3.68 -2.14
CA SER A 136 -5.68 -2.97 -0.88
C SER A 136 -4.21 -2.95 -0.43
N GLU A 137 -3.84 -1.94 0.35
CA GLU A 137 -2.48 -1.81 0.88
C GLU A 137 -2.22 -2.88 1.95
N ALA A 138 -1.08 -3.56 1.85
CA ALA A 138 -0.67 -4.53 2.86
C ALA A 138 -0.31 -3.86 4.20
N LEU A 139 -1.18 -3.96 5.20
CA LEU A 139 -0.95 -3.39 6.52
C LEU A 139 -0.02 -4.26 7.38
N GLN A 140 0.97 -3.63 8.01
CA GLN A 140 1.85 -4.28 8.96
C GLN A 140 1.17 -4.37 10.34
N VAL A 141 1.20 -5.55 10.97
CA VAL A 141 0.63 -5.79 12.29
C VAL A 141 1.75 -6.10 13.30
N PRO A 142 2.25 -5.08 14.05
CA PRO A 142 3.26 -5.29 15.07
C PRO A 142 2.74 -6.12 16.26
N HIS A 143 3.67 -6.57 17.10
CA HIS A 143 3.35 -7.21 18.37
C HIS A 143 2.47 -6.30 19.25
N GLY A 144 1.47 -6.88 19.92
CA GLY A 144 0.49 -6.17 20.75
C GLY A 144 -0.62 -5.45 19.97
N CYS A 145 -0.49 -5.31 18.65
CA CYS A 145 -1.53 -4.72 17.79
C CYS A 145 -2.52 -5.78 17.29
N ARG A 146 -3.70 -5.34 16.82
CA ARG A 146 -4.79 -6.18 16.33
C ARG A 146 -5.26 -5.68 14.98
N PHE A 147 -5.35 -6.58 14.01
CA PHE A 147 -5.95 -6.32 12.71
C PHE A 147 -7.49 -6.43 12.80
N GLY A 148 -8.19 -5.64 12.00
CA GLY A 148 -9.64 -5.71 11.84
C GLY A 148 -10.06 -5.13 10.49
N HIS A 149 -11.30 -5.40 10.10
CA HIS A 149 -11.89 -4.80 8.91
C HIS A 149 -13.40 -4.61 9.11
N VAL A 150 -13.97 -3.69 8.33
CA VAL A 150 -15.41 -3.49 8.12
C VAL A 150 -15.63 -3.55 6.62
N ASN A 151 -16.53 -4.41 6.17
CA ASN A 151 -16.88 -4.54 4.76
C ASN A 151 -18.40 -4.76 4.65
N ASP A 152 -19.08 -3.88 3.91
CA ASP A 152 -20.47 -4.05 3.52
C ASP A 152 -20.62 -3.68 2.05
N ARG A 153 -21.05 -4.65 1.23
CA ARG A 153 -21.26 -4.44 -0.21
C ARG A 153 -22.38 -3.43 -0.52
N GLN A 154 -23.23 -3.11 0.46
CA GLN A 154 -24.25 -2.07 0.33
C GLN A 154 -23.71 -0.68 0.69
N SER A 155 -22.58 -0.60 1.40
CA SER A 155 -21.89 0.66 1.69
C SER A 155 -21.07 1.10 0.48
N CYS A 156 -21.03 2.41 0.26
CA CYS A 156 -20.22 3.01 -0.80
C CYS A 156 -19.86 4.44 -0.39
N ASP A 157 -18.79 4.54 0.38
CA ASP A 157 -18.42 5.76 1.09
C ASP A 157 -16.99 6.19 0.75
N ASP A 158 -16.68 7.45 1.03
CA ASP A 158 -15.39 8.06 0.70
C ASP A 158 -14.27 7.68 1.70
N TYR A 159 -13.05 8.08 1.36
CA TYR A 159 -11.88 7.84 2.18
C TYR A 159 -12.00 8.39 3.62
N SER A 160 -12.66 9.53 3.80
CA SER A 160 -12.80 10.19 5.11
C SER A 160 -13.75 9.42 6.02
N HIS A 161 -14.88 8.95 5.48
CA HIS A 161 -15.79 8.06 6.19
C HIS A 161 -15.06 6.81 6.71
N TRP A 162 -14.34 6.12 5.83
CA TRP A 162 -13.65 4.88 6.18
C TRP A 162 -12.52 5.08 7.19
N LYS A 163 -11.81 6.22 7.10
CA LYS A 163 -10.83 6.63 8.10
C LYS A 163 -11.46 6.80 9.48
N ASP A 164 -12.61 7.47 9.55
CA ASP A 164 -13.31 7.72 10.82
C ASP A 164 -13.89 6.43 11.40
N GLU A 165 -14.43 5.54 10.55
CA GLU A 165 -14.92 4.23 10.99
C GLU A 165 -13.77 3.36 11.53
N ALA A 166 -12.61 3.31 10.85
CA ALA A 166 -11.43 2.61 11.38
C ALA A 166 -10.99 3.16 12.75
N ARG A 167 -11.01 4.49 12.90
CA ARG A 167 -10.66 5.17 14.16
C ARG A 167 -11.64 4.80 15.28
N LYS A 168 -12.94 4.82 15.00
CA LYS A 168 -14.02 4.42 15.91
C LYS A 168 -13.92 2.96 16.33
N GLN A 169 -13.63 2.06 15.39
CA GLN A 169 -13.45 0.63 15.65
C GLN A 169 -12.26 0.33 16.56
N CYS A 170 -11.20 1.14 16.52
CA CYS A 170 -10.08 1.01 17.45
C CYS A 170 -10.39 1.59 18.83
N GLN A 171 -11.03 2.75 18.91
CA GLN A 171 -11.34 3.43 20.18
C GLN A 171 -12.29 2.64 21.09
N SER A 172 -13.15 1.79 20.50
CA SER A 172 -14.04 0.88 21.23
C SER A 172 -13.31 -0.32 21.86
N LYS A 173 -12.06 -0.59 21.48
CA LYS A 173 -11.28 -1.76 21.91
C LYS A 173 -10.30 -1.41 23.04
N VAL A 174 -10.04 -2.42 23.86
CA VAL A 174 -9.04 -2.39 24.95
C VAL A 174 -8.16 -3.63 24.82
N ALA A 175 -6.84 -3.45 24.92
CA ALA A 175 -5.87 -4.54 24.97
C ALA A 175 -4.86 -4.23 26.09
N GLU A 176 -4.54 -5.23 26.91
CA GLU A 176 -3.59 -5.07 28.03
C GLU A 176 -3.96 -3.88 28.95
N SER A 177 -5.25 -3.73 29.23
CA SER A 177 -5.83 -2.62 30.02
C SER A 177 -5.61 -1.21 29.44
N LYS A 178 -5.16 -1.10 28.19
CA LYS A 178 -5.01 0.18 27.47
C LYS A 178 -6.06 0.33 26.38
N ARG A 179 -6.56 1.55 26.21
CA ARG A 179 -7.36 1.91 25.03
C ARG A 179 -6.51 1.75 23.77
N MET A 180 -7.13 1.31 22.69
CA MET A 180 -6.44 1.18 21.41
C MET A 180 -6.70 2.41 20.52
N SER A 181 -5.73 2.73 19.66
CA SER A 181 -5.84 3.74 18.61
C SER A 181 -5.47 3.15 17.26
N VAL A 182 -5.94 3.78 16.18
CA VAL A 182 -5.62 3.35 14.82
C VAL A 182 -4.16 3.71 14.50
N ARG A 183 -3.37 2.71 14.11
CA ARG A 183 -1.99 2.88 13.64
C ARG A 183 -1.93 3.10 12.14
N SER A 184 -2.65 2.27 11.38
CA SER A 184 -2.71 2.30 9.92
C SER A 184 -4.06 1.74 9.45
N PHE A 185 -4.50 2.16 8.27
CA PHE A 185 -5.71 1.65 7.63
C PHE A 185 -5.58 1.72 6.11
N ALA A 186 -6.35 0.90 5.41
CA ALA A 186 -6.47 0.86 3.97
C ALA A 186 -7.93 0.66 3.58
N VAL A 187 -8.36 1.30 2.50
CA VAL A 187 -9.69 1.08 1.93
C VAL A 187 -9.74 -0.28 1.20
N LEU A 188 -10.92 -0.89 1.13
CA LEU A 188 -11.17 -2.14 0.43
C LEU A 188 -11.66 -1.88 -1.01
N GLU A 189 -12.52 -2.73 -1.55
CA GLU A 189 -12.90 -2.71 -2.96
C GLU A 189 -13.59 -1.40 -3.35
N PRO A 190 -13.21 -0.79 -4.48
CA PRO A 190 -13.87 0.40 -4.98
C PRO A 190 -15.28 0.05 -5.47
N CYS A 191 -16.27 0.85 -5.08
CA CYS A 191 -17.64 0.82 -5.62
C CYS A 191 -17.92 1.99 -6.57
N GLY A 192 -17.01 2.97 -6.60
CA GLY A 192 -17.11 4.15 -7.44
C GLY A 192 -15.78 4.90 -7.53
N LEU A 193 -15.81 6.05 -8.20
CA LEU A 193 -14.65 6.93 -8.29
C LEU A 193 -14.37 7.55 -6.92
N ASP A 194 -13.24 7.21 -6.32
CA ASP A 194 -12.85 7.60 -4.95
C ASP A 194 -13.88 7.19 -3.87
N LEU A 195 -14.59 6.08 -4.10
CA LEU A 195 -15.57 5.49 -3.17
C LEU A 195 -15.31 4.00 -3.00
N PHE A 196 -15.50 3.51 -1.78
CA PHE A 196 -15.09 2.17 -1.36
C PHE A 196 -16.17 1.48 -0.51
N THR A 197 -16.15 0.16 -0.52
CA THR A 197 -17.10 -0.73 0.18
C THR A 197 -16.71 -1.05 1.63
N GLY A 198 -15.51 -0.66 2.05
CA GLY A 198 -15.01 -1.01 3.37
C GLY A 198 -13.61 -0.49 3.69
N VAL A 199 -13.14 -0.88 4.86
CA VAL A 199 -11.84 -0.51 5.41
C VAL A 199 -11.23 -1.66 6.19
N GLU A 200 -9.92 -1.85 6.05
CA GLU A 200 -9.09 -2.67 6.93
C GLU A 200 -8.15 -1.78 7.75
N PHE A 201 -7.83 -2.17 8.98
CA PHE A 201 -7.10 -1.32 9.91
C PHE A 201 -6.35 -2.12 10.98
N VAL A 202 -5.32 -1.48 11.52
CA VAL A 202 -4.50 -2.00 12.62
C VAL A 202 -4.69 -1.11 13.84
N CYS A 203 -5.22 -1.67 14.90
CA CYS A 203 -5.33 -1.02 16.21
C CYS A 203 -4.11 -1.39 17.06
N CYS A 204 -3.49 -0.43 17.73
CA CYS A 204 -2.42 -0.68 18.70
C CYS A 204 -2.78 -0.06 20.05
N PRO A 205 -2.28 -0.59 21.18
CA PRO A 205 -2.40 0.08 22.47
C PRO A 205 -1.87 1.52 22.36
N SER A 206 -2.66 2.50 22.81
CA SER A 206 -2.20 3.89 22.84
C SER A 206 -1.05 4.04 23.83
N ASP A 207 0.03 4.67 23.40
CA ASP A 207 1.03 5.17 24.32
C ASP A 207 0.44 6.40 25.02
N ASP A 208 0.41 6.43 26.35
CA ASP A 208 -0.10 7.56 27.15
C ASP A 208 0.74 8.85 27.00
N LYS A 209 1.51 9.03 25.91
CA LYS A 209 2.50 10.09 25.72
C LYS A 209 2.37 10.94 24.45
N SER A 210 1.22 10.95 23.78
CA SER A 210 0.99 11.92 22.68
C SER A 210 -0.39 12.56 22.75
N ALA A 211 -0.69 13.21 23.88
CA ALA A 211 -1.57 14.36 23.93
C ALA A 211 -0.67 15.58 24.13
N GLY A 212 -0.32 16.24 23.02
CA GLY A 212 0.42 17.50 22.97
C GLY A 212 -0.17 18.35 21.86
#